data_AF-A0ABD3RGH1-F1
#
_entry.id   AF-A0ABD3RGH1-F1
#
_cell.length_a   1.000
_cell.length_b   1.000
_cell.length_c   1.000
_cell.angle_alpha   90.00
_cell.angle_beta   90.00
_cell.angle_gamma   90.00
#
_symmetry.space_group_name_H-M   'P 1'
#
loop_
_entity.id
_entity.type
_entity.pdbx_description
1 polymer ?
#
loop_
_entity_poly.entity_id
_entity_poly.type
_entity_poly.pdbx_seq_one_letter_code
_entity_poly.pdbx_strand_id
1 'polypeptide(L)'
;MYLSAVIGFLCVWHIHAFPSPAGITFLNRLATTCLLAKDGLKSQKQEVATTTKDGLTSQKQVVAATTTEGADQLSLLAQLYTFQKPRQKRSATKRPRKPRFYWQSRDNIRRELVLFWEELNVTINPDRPPPVPSEHLLNLFDRNDLRWGISQMGGRENISHMLGGAKIIPGKWREAIEHSEVKNLLPQILQRNPKESSISSLHHINQNSTEIVTSMASVSCNVHNNSIRKQTKEFWSKEKVIKELYQYLESYRENKQRPAVWMPQLAELKKTHSKLFNACSRFKTLPSTLPFFPSFSSSDDTVNHEIHSVSGLVSFREWRYFESQMQLFMELEIYLTLYHNGSEEFFPDPTDVLLHGHKQLHDLIRIHGGKTMLAQKLDMKFAWNACDACVNNVAILNQTSPISNKVIWSPHGYLSWGPFSVRFAIQLLHFIRSQYMLLNPPLSCAHISMPSESDLLRCGHVDLAAQVIMYGGYENVARKLGLLFFDVKSQQMEEGLFRGMKSLWKNRHAEASLSNSHNDNMNKMKSKGLAWDEDLVVKELLAYARVNMTRRSLPSNAMPRFRHLDEDGRSDLRRAISKFGGVKYIANKANLIKLDGWR
;
A
#
# COMPACT_ATOMS: atom_id res chain seq x y z
N MET A 1 14.42 37.05 26.35
CA MET A 1 15.85 37.33 26.64
C MET A 1 16.77 36.98 25.49
N TYR A 2 16.66 35.81 24.84
CA TYR A 2 17.52 35.42 23.69
C TYR A 2 17.48 36.37 22.47
N LEU A 3 16.32 36.96 22.14
CA LEU A 3 16.21 37.87 21.00
C LEU A 3 16.97 39.21 21.20
N SER A 4 17.11 39.65 22.45
CA SER A 4 17.81 40.90 22.78
C SER A 4 19.33 40.75 22.68
N ALA A 5 19.85 39.54 22.93
CA ALA A 5 21.27 39.22 22.82
C ALA A 5 21.73 39.10 21.34
N VAL A 6 20.86 38.58 20.46
CA VAL A 6 21.15 38.46 19.02
C VAL A 6 21.15 39.81 18.33
N ILE A 7 20.25 40.72 18.72
CA ILE A 7 20.22 42.10 18.18
C ILE A 7 21.47 42.89 18.62
N GLY A 8 21.91 42.73 19.88
CA GLY A 8 23.14 43.35 20.36
C GLY A 8 24.39 42.90 19.59
N PHE A 9 24.48 41.62 19.25
CA PHE A 9 25.63 41.07 18.50
C PHE A 9 25.67 41.55 17.03
N LEU A 10 24.52 41.70 16.39
CA LEU A 10 24.43 42.20 15.01
C LEU A 10 24.75 43.71 14.90
N CYS A 11 24.41 44.50 15.91
CA CYS A 11 24.75 45.93 15.94
C CYS A 11 26.25 46.18 16.11
N VAL A 12 26.96 45.38 16.91
CA VAL A 12 28.40 45.54 17.12
C VAL A 12 29.21 45.12 15.89
N TRP A 13 28.76 44.09 15.17
CA TRP A 13 29.48 43.61 13.99
C TRP A 13 29.39 44.57 12.80
N HIS A 14 28.29 45.31 12.66
CA HIS A 14 28.09 46.20 11.52
C HIS A 14 28.80 47.57 11.64
N ILE A 15 29.09 48.04 12.86
CA ILE A 15 29.76 49.33 13.09
C ILE A 15 31.22 49.31 12.61
N HIS A 16 31.86 48.14 12.54
CA HIS A 16 33.23 48.03 12.06
C HIS A 16 33.38 47.85 10.54
N ALA A 17 32.31 47.57 9.80
CA ALA A 17 32.41 47.15 8.39
C ALA A 17 32.12 48.25 7.36
N PHE A 18 31.50 49.38 7.71
CA PHE A 18 31.13 50.42 6.75
C PHE A 18 31.15 51.84 7.37
N PRO A 19 32.19 52.67 7.11
CA PRO A 19 32.18 54.07 7.51
C PRO A 19 31.55 54.89 6.37
N SER A 20 30.24 54.73 6.15
CA SER A 20 29.52 55.58 5.20
C SER A 20 28.29 56.18 5.88
N PRO A 21 28.09 57.52 5.83
CA PRO A 21 26.95 58.20 6.44
C PRO A 21 25.59 57.75 5.89
N ALA A 22 25.55 57.07 4.74
CA ALA A 22 24.32 56.48 4.18
C ALA A 22 23.84 55.22 4.92
N GLY A 23 24.72 54.50 5.63
CA GLY A 23 24.36 53.28 6.38
C GLY A 23 23.59 53.58 7.68
N ILE A 24 23.84 54.73 8.29
CA ILE A 24 23.23 55.15 9.56
C ILE A 24 21.75 55.52 9.36
N THR A 25 21.40 56.12 8.22
CA THR A 25 20.02 56.49 7.89
C THR A 25 19.15 55.26 7.62
N PHE A 26 19.73 54.20 7.06
CA PHE A 26 19.03 52.93 6.80
C PHE A 26 18.74 52.17 8.11
N LEU A 27 19.70 52.13 9.03
CA LEU A 27 19.52 51.49 10.35
C LEU A 27 18.49 52.23 11.22
N ASN A 28 18.45 53.57 11.17
CA ASN A 28 17.42 54.33 11.88
C ASN A 28 16.01 54.05 11.33
N ARG A 29 15.84 53.94 10.00
CA ARG A 29 14.54 53.56 9.41
C ARG A 29 14.09 52.15 9.80
N LEU A 30 15.02 51.19 9.90
CA LEU A 30 14.76 49.81 10.33
C LEU A 30 14.43 49.70 11.82
N ALA A 31 15.08 50.51 12.66
CA ALA A 31 14.78 50.58 14.09
C ALA A 31 13.37 51.18 14.34
N THR A 32 12.98 52.22 13.59
CA THR A 32 11.65 52.84 13.71
C THR A 32 10.53 51.90 13.24
N THR A 33 10.75 51.11 12.18
CA THR A 33 9.75 50.11 11.72
C THR A 33 9.61 48.93 12.69
N CYS A 34 10.71 48.50 13.32
CA CYS A 34 10.66 47.45 14.34
C CYS A 34 9.99 47.91 15.66
N LEU A 35 10.09 49.19 16.02
CA LEU A 35 9.39 49.75 17.18
C LEU A 35 7.87 49.88 16.93
N LEU A 36 7.46 50.34 15.75
CA LEU A 36 6.05 50.42 15.37
C LEU A 36 5.38 49.04 15.26
N ALA A 37 6.09 48.01 14.80
CA ALA A 37 5.59 46.63 14.76
C ALA A 37 5.40 46.00 16.16
N LYS A 38 6.11 46.51 17.18
CA LYS A 38 6.05 45.98 18.54
C LYS A 38 4.86 46.54 19.34
N ASP A 39 4.44 47.76 19.02
CA ASP A 39 3.27 48.40 19.64
C ASP A 39 1.95 47.96 18.99
N GLY A 40 1.95 47.63 17.69
CA GLY A 40 0.80 47.00 17.02
C GLY A 40 0.43 45.61 17.56
N LEU A 41 1.40 44.86 18.09
CA LEU A 41 1.17 43.49 18.59
C LEU A 41 0.60 43.43 20.02
N LYS A 42 0.57 44.55 20.76
CA LYS A 42 -0.01 44.61 22.11
C LYS A 42 -1.48 45.03 22.12
N SER A 43 -1.94 45.84 21.16
CA SER A 43 -3.36 46.23 21.08
C SER A 43 -4.30 45.16 20.50
N GLN A 44 -3.79 44.14 19.79
CA GLN A 44 -4.65 43.07 19.24
C GLN A 44 -4.88 41.88 20.19
N LYS A 45 -4.27 41.88 21.39
CA LYS A 45 -4.31 40.73 22.31
C LYS A 45 -5.33 40.87 23.46
N GLN A 46 -6.07 41.97 23.53
CA GLN A 46 -7.04 42.21 24.60
C GLN A 46 -8.50 42.30 24.14
N GLU A 47 -8.78 42.19 22.83
CA GLU A 47 -10.13 42.27 22.27
C GLU A 47 -10.59 40.98 21.54
N VAL A 48 -9.92 39.85 21.79
CA VAL A 48 -10.29 38.53 21.21
C VAL A 48 -10.37 37.45 22.30
N ALA A 49 -11.14 37.72 23.35
CA ALA A 49 -11.42 36.73 24.41
C ALA A 49 -12.91 36.55 24.72
N THR A 50 -13.83 37.27 24.06
CA THR A 50 -15.27 37.16 24.32
C THR A 50 -16.09 37.28 23.04
N THR A 51 -15.93 36.36 22.07
CA THR A 51 -16.92 36.07 21.00
C THR A 51 -16.37 34.99 20.06
N THR A 52 -16.24 33.74 20.51
CA THR A 52 -16.08 32.61 19.57
C THR A 52 -16.53 31.31 20.21
N LYS A 53 -17.85 31.14 20.36
CA LYS A 53 -18.46 29.83 20.62
C LYS A 53 -19.63 29.48 19.70
N ASP A 54 -20.17 30.45 18.94
CA ASP A 54 -21.37 30.20 18.11
C ASP A 54 -21.10 30.16 16.59
N GLY A 55 -19.84 30.29 16.14
CA GLY A 55 -19.51 30.33 14.71
C GLY A 55 -19.18 28.98 14.06
N LEU A 56 -18.84 27.94 14.83
CA LEU A 56 -18.37 26.65 14.28
C LEU A 56 -19.50 25.65 13.99
N THR A 57 -20.72 25.94 14.42
CA THR A 57 -21.91 25.11 14.19
C THR A 57 -22.64 25.45 12.90
N SER A 58 -22.49 26.66 12.36
CA SER A 58 -23.21 27.10 11.15
C SER A 58 -22.54 26.69 9.82
N GLN A 59 -21.24 26.40 9.78
CA GLN A 59 -20.61 25.87 8.56
C GLN A 59 -20.82 24.36 8.35
N LYS A 60 -21.32 23.63 9.36
CA LYS A 60 -21.59 22.20 9.25
C LYS A 60 -22.99 21.89 8.65
N GLN A 61 -23.89 22.87 8.58
CA GLN A 61 -25.26 22.70 8.07
C GLN A 61 -25.42 23.05 6.58
N VAL A 62 -24.51 23.81 5.96
CA VAL A 62 -24.65 24.22 4.55
C VAL A 62 -24.21 23.13 3.55
N VAL A 63 -23.54 22.06 4.02
CA VAL A 63 -23.09 20.94 3.15
C VAL A 63 -24.05 19.74 3.17
N ALA A 64 -25.16 19.81 3.90
CA ALA A 64 -26.11 18.69 4.02
C ALA A 64 -27.10 18.55 2.84
N ALA A 65 -27.03 19.43 1.83
CA ALA A 65 -27.96 19.45 0.70
C ALA A 65 -27.38 18.88 -0.62
N THR A 66 -26.23 18.21 -0.57
CA THR A 66 -25.63 17.58 -1.76
C THR A 66 -26.01 16.10 -1.87
N THR A 67 -26.84 15.82 -2.87
CA THR A 67 -26.81 14.67 -3.79
C THR A 67 -26.39 13.31 -3.23
N THR A 68 -27.22 12.28 -3.45
CA THR A 68 -27.00 10.87 -3.10
C THR A 68 -25.59 10.33 -3.39
N GLU A 69 -24.88 10.88 -4.38
CA GLU A 69 -23.49 10.54 -4.71
C GLU A 69 -22.49 10.84 -3.58
N GLY A 70 -22.73 11.87 -2.74
CA GLY A 70 -21.81 12.26 -1.67
C GLY A 70 -21.74 11.26 -0.51
N ALA A 71 -22.84 10.54 -0.24
CA ALA A 71 -22.89 9.53 0.81
C ALA A 71 -22.00 8.32 0.47
N ASP A 72 -22.01 7.90 -0.79
CA ASP A 72 -21.19 6.77 -1.27
C ASP A 72 -19.70 7.10 -1.23
N GLN A 73 -19.32 8.33 -1.58
CA GLN A 73 -17.94 8.79 -1.47
C GLN A 73 -17.45 8.78 -0.02
N LEU A 74 -18.23 9.27 0.93
CA LEU A 74 -17.84 9.25 2.36
C LEU A 74 -17.74 7.83 2.91
N SER A 75 -18.64 6.93 2.48
CA SER A 75 -18.58 5.50 2.82
C SER A 75 -17.30 4.85 2.29
N LEU A 76 -16.95 5.11 1.03
CA LEU A 76 -15.71 4.63 0.43
C LEU A 76 -14.48 5.18 1.14
N LEU A 77 -14.48 6.48 1.47
CA LEU A 77 -13.40 7.14 2.19
C LEU A 77 -13.15 6.45 3.55
N ALA A 78 -14.24 6.16 4.30
CA ALA A 78 -14.18 5.44 5.56
C ALA A 78 -13.56 4.03 5.42
N GLN A 79 -13.83 3.33 4.32
CA GLN A 79 -13.20 2.03 4.02
C GLN A 79 -11.68 2.18 3.81
N LEU A 80 -11.24 3.23 3.09
CA LEU A 80 -9.81 3.49 2.81
C LEU A 80 -9.01 3.88 4.06
N TYR A 81 -9.65 4.53 5.03
CA TYR A 81 -9.02 4.97 6.27
C TYR A 81 -8.49 3.84 7.16
N THR A 82 -8.98 2.62 7.00
CA THR A 82 -8.68 1.49 7.90
C THR A 82 -7.21 1.03 7.92
N PHE A 83 -6.35 1.54 7.02
CA PHE A 83 -4.99 1.05 6.81
C PHE A 83 -3.85 2.02 7.09
N GLN A 84 -4.17 3.26 7.45
CA GLN A 84 -3.16 4.24 7.76
C GLN A 84 -2.76 4.07 9.23
N LYS A 85 -1.89 3.08 9.52
CA LYS A 85 -1.08 3.23 10.74
C LYS A 85 -0.31 4.53 10.53
N PRO A 86 -0.47 5.55 11.40
CA PRO A 86 0.27 6.78 11.26
C PRO A 86 1.73 6.38 11.14
N ARG A 87 2.40 6.88 10.09
CA ARG A 87 3.80 6.57 9.82
C ARG A 87 4.50 6.73 11.16
N GLN A 88 5.03 5.62 11.69
CA GLN A 88 5.66 5.65 13.01
C GLN A 88 6.60 6.83 12.99
N LYS A 89 6.33 7.84 13.82
CA LYS A 89 7.19 9.02 13.91
C LYS A 89 8.54 8.43 14.21
N ARG A 90 9.45 8.48 13.23
CA ARG A 90 10.84 8.09 13.47
C ARG A 90 11.23 8.95 14.65
N SER A 91 11.50 8.33 15.78
CA SER A 91 11.98 9.06 16.95
C SER A 91 13.11 9.93 16.45
N ALA A 92 13.04 11.23 16.74
CA ALA A 92 14.14 12.11 16.44
C ALA A 92 15.37 11.44 17.08
N THR A 93 16.34 11.06 16.26
CA THR A 93 17.54 10.43 16.78
C THR A 93 18.14 11.43 17.75
N LYS A 94 18.41 11.00 18.99
CA LYS A 94 19.00 11.88 20.02
C LYS A 94 20.30 12.52 19.53
N ARG A 95 20.97 11.88 18.57
CA ARG A 95 22.20 12.35 17.93
C ARG A 95 21.92 12.99 16.57
N PRO A 96 22.62 14.10 16.24
CA PRO A 96 22.58 14.69 14.92
C PRO A 96 23.15 13.71 13.88
N ARG A 97 22.61 13.73 12.65
CA ARG A 97 23.14 12.93 11.56
C ARG A 97 24.54 13.43 11.18
N LYS A 98 25.49 12.52 11.05
CA LYS A 98 26.84 12.81 10.57
C LYS A 98 26.83 13.04 9.04
N PRO A 99 27.77 13.85 8.49
CA PRO A 99 27.90 14.07 7.05
C PRO A 99 28.06 12.77 6.24
N ARG A 100 27.69 12.77 4.95
CA ARG A 100 27.67 11.57 4.08
C ARG A 100 29.02 10.82 4.05
N PHE A 101 30.13 11.54 4.04
CA PHE A 101 31.49 10.97 3.95
C PHE A 101 32.16 10.78 5.32
N TYR A 102 31.47 11.11 6.41
CA TYR A 102 32.04 11.06 7.76
C TYR A 102 32.57 9.66 8.12
N TRP A 103 31.81 8.62 7.76
CA TRP A 103 32.13 7.23 8.10
C TRP A 103 33.21 6.60 7.21
N GLN A 104 33.58 7.22 6.09
CA GLN A 104 34.66 6.72 5.23
C GLN A 104 36.05 6.96 5.85
N SER A 105 36.15 7.91 6.79
CA SER A 105 37.40 8.17 7.51
C SER A 105 37.61 7.16 8.62
N ARG A 106 38.76 6.47 8.56
CA ARG A 106 39.26 5.56 9.61
C ARG A 106 39.27 6.21 10.98
N ASP A 107 39.74 7.46 11.06
CA ASP A 107 39.89 8.17 12.33
C ASP A 107 38.54 8.55 12.94
N ASN A 108 37.54 8.87 12.11
CA ASN A 108 36.19 9.14 12.57
C ASN A 108 35.53 7.87 13.15
N ILE A 109 35.67 6.71 12.49
CA ILE A 109 35.19 5.43 13.03
C ILE A 109 35.89 5.10 14.35
N ARG A 110 37.22 5.24 14.40
CA ARG A 110 38.00 5.03 15.64
C ARG A 110 37.50 5.94 16.76
N ARG A 111 37.33 7.22 16.49
CA ARG A 111 36.85 8.22 17.47
C ARG A 111 35.45 7.86 17.97
N GLU A 112 34.52 7.50 17.09
CA GLU A 112 33.16 7.14 17.47
C GLU A 112 33.08 5.82 18.26
N LEU A 113 33.98 4.87 18.00
CA LEU A 113 34.14 3.65 18.81
C LEU A 113 34.66 3.98 20.21
N VAL A 114 35.67 4.85 20.32
CA VAL A 114 36.17 5.32 21.63
C VAL A 114 35.06 6.02 22.41
N LEU A 115 34.39 6.99 21.78
CA LEU A 115 33.25 7.70 22.38
C LEU A 115 32.13 6.75 22.80
N PHE A 116 31.86 5.70 22.02
CA PHE A 116 30.86 4.69 22.39
C PHE A 116 31.19 4.00 23.72
N TRP A 117 32.43 3.56 23.90
CA TRP A 117 32.83 2.87 25.13
C TRP A 117 33.00 3.84 26.32
N GLU A 118 33.48 5.05 26.07
CA GLU A 118 33.58 6.12 27.08
C GLU A 118 32.20 6.52 27.61
N GLU A 119 31.19 6.68 26.75
CA GLU A 119 29.80 6.96 27.14
C GLU A 119 29.19 5.89 28.04
N LEU A 120 29.74 4.67 28.00
CA LEU A 120 29.33 3.55 28.84
C LEU A 120 30.23 3.35 30.07
N ASN A 121 31.15 4.28 30.32
CA ASN A 121 32.16 4.21 31.38
C ASN A 121 33.06 2.96 31.29
N VAL A 122 33.37 2.50 30.07
CA VAL A 122 34.32 1.41 29.83
C VAL A 122 35.66 2.00 29.45
N THR A 123 36.64 1.88 30.34
CA THR A 123 38.00 2.36 30.10
C THR A 123 38.68 1.52 29.01
N ILE A 124 39.01 2.16 27.89
CA ILE A 124 39.82 1.55 26.82
C ILE A 124 41.27 1.97 27.01
N ASN A 125 42.20 1.03 26.83
CA ASN A 125 43.62 1.36 26.79
C ASN A 125 43.92 2.20 25.53
N PRO A 126 44.45 3.43 25.64
CA PRO A 126 44.72 4.30 24.49
C PRO A 126 45.72 3.71 23.49
N ASP A 127 46.61 2.84 23.96
CA ASP A 127 47.65 2.20 23.14
C ASP A 127 47.10 1.09 22.24
N ARG A 128 45.86 0.64 22.48
CA ARG A 128 45.21 -0.42 21.72
C ARG A 128 44.02 0.13 20.92
N PRO A 129 43.72 -0.44 19.74
CA PRO A 129 42.53 -0.04 19.01
C PRO A 129 41.25 -0.40 19.80
N PRO A 130 40.21 0.44 19.76
CA PRO A 130 38.99 0.21 20.52
C PRO A 130 38.28 -1.06 20.04
N PRO A 131 37.71 -1.89 20.94
CA PRO A 131 36.98 -3.08 20.55
C PRO A 131 35.79 -2.73 19.64
N VAL A 132 35.50 -3.57 18.66
CA VAL A 132 34.36 -3.39 17.75
C VAL A 132 33.12 -4.05 18.38
N PRO A 133 32.10 -3.29 18.82
CA PRO A 133 30.92 -3.84 19.48
C PRO A 133 30.07 -4.68 18.53
N SER A 134 29.31 -5.62 19.10
CA SER A 134 28.35 -6.40 18.34
C SER A 134 27.14 -5.57 17.93
N GLU A 135 26.43 -6.00 16.87
CA GLU A 135 25.22 -5.33 16.42
C GLU A 135 24.15 -5.24 17.53
N HIS A 136 24.07 -6.29 18.36
CA HIS A 136 23.14 -6.35 19.48
C HIS A 136 23.44 -5.28 20.53
N LEU A 137 24.72 -5.06 20.89
CA LEU A 137 25.13 -3.97 21.79
C LEU A 137 24.78 -2.60 21.20
N LEU A 138 25.09 -2.36 19.92
CA LEU A 138 24.79 -1.08 19.28
C LEU A 138 23.28 -0.79 19.28
N ASN A 139 22.44 -1.81 19.08
CA ASN A 139 20.99 -1.67 19.14
C ASN A 139 20.51 -1.37 20.55
N LEU A 140 21.04 -2.06 21.56
CA LEU A 140 20.66 -1.88 22.97
C LEU A 140 20.96 -0.46 23.48
N PHE A 141 22.02 0.16 22.97
CA PHE A 141 22.43 1.52 23.34
C PHE A 141 22.02 2.59 22.31
N ASP A 142 21.08 2.27 21.40
CA ASP A 142 20.54 3.16 20.36
C ASP A 142 21.60 3.77 19.40
N ARG A 143 22.79 3.17 19.28
CA ARG A 143 23.90 3.61 18.41
C ARG A 143 23.75 3.08 16.98
N ASN A 144 22.57 3.32 16.40
CA ASN A 144 22.24 2.96 15.02
C ASN A 144 23.14 3.69 13.99
N ASP A 145 23.63 4.87 14.36
CA ASP A 145 24.57 5.68 13.56
C ASP A 145 25.91 4.97 13.39
N LEU A 146 26.50 4.51 14.49
CA LEU A 146 27.75 3.76 14.49
C LEU A 146 27.58 2.39 13.82
N ARG A 147 26.45 1.71 14.03
CA ARG A 147 26.12 0.46 13.31
C ARG A 147 26.13 0.66 11.79
N TRP A 148 25.51 1.75 11.32
CA TRP A 148 25.52 2.08 9.90
C TRP A 148 26.94 2.41 9.40
N GLY A 149 27.70 3.21 10.17
CA GLY A 149 29.10 3.48 9.87
C GLY A 149 29.95 2.21 9.74
N ILE A 150 29.73 1.24 10.63
CA ILE A 150 30.41 -0.04 10.58
C ILE A 150 30.06 -0.83 9.31
N SER A 151 28.78 -0.87 8.95
CA SER A 151 28.33 -1.53 7.72
C SER A 151 28.87 -0.87 6.45
N GLN A 152 28.96 0.47 6.42
CA GLN A 152 29.54 1.21 5.28
C GLN A 152 31.02 0.88 5.06
N MET A 153 31.74 0.56 6.14
CA MET A 153 33.15 0.16 6.09
C MET A 153 33.33 -1.35 5.87
N GLY A 154 32.34 -2.06 5.32
CA GLY A 154 32.46 -3.48 5.00
C GLY A 154 32.30 -4.43 6.19
N GLY A 155 31.75 -3.96 7.32
CA GLY A 155 31.45 -4.80 8.49
C GLY A 155 32.49 -4.75 9.60
N ARG A 156 32.27 -5.53 10.66
CA ARG A 156 33.07 -5.48 11.89
C ARG A 156 34.47 -6.04 11.68
N GLU A 157 34.57 -7.05 10.83
CA GLU A 157 35.78 -7.78 10.46
C GLU A 157 36.72 -6.85 9.69
N ASN A 158 36.21 -6.11 8.70
CA ASN A 158 37.01 -5.16 7.95
C ASN A 158 37.49 -3.98 8.82
N ILE A 159 36.65 -3.50 9.73
CA ILE A 159 37.05 -2.44 10.67
C ILE A 159 38.09 -2.93 11.67
N SER A 160 37.94 -4.15 12.19
CA SER A 160 38.95 -4.78 13.02
C SER A 160 40.31 -4.78 12.33
N HIS A 161 40.35 -5.28 11.09
CA HIS A 161 41.55 -5.28 10.27
C HIS A 161 42.09 -3.85 10.04
N MET A 162 41.24 -2.92 9.59
CA MET A 162 41.61 -1.53 9.32
C MET A 162 42.16 -0.81 10.56
N LEU A 163 41.66 -1.12 11.76
CA LEU A 163 42.11 -0.54 13.00
C LEU A 163 43.37 -1.23 13.57
N GLY A 164 43.96 -2.18 12.85
CA GLY A 164 45.17 -2.89 13.28
C GLY A 164 44.88 -4.10 14.16
N GLY A 165 43.84 -4.86 13.82
CA GLY A 165 43.44 -6.08 14.56
C GLY A 165 42.61 -5.78 15.80
N ALA A 166 41.69 -4.81 15.74
CA ALA A 166 40.85 -4.48 16.89
C ALA A 166 40.00 -5.69 17.33
N LYS A 167 39.90 -5.92 18.63
CA LYS A 167 39.13 -7.03 19.21
C LYS A 167 37.66 -6.94 18.80
N ILE A 168 37.08 -8.00 18.22
CA ILE A 168 35.66 -8.04 17.86
C ILE A 168 34.86 -8.64 19.01
N ILE A 169 33.79 -7.97 19.45
CA ILE A 169 32.87 -8.52 20.44
C ILE A 169 31.88 -9.47 19.74
N PRO A 170 31.73 -10.73 20.19
CA PRO A 170 30.85 -11.70 19.56
C PRO A 170 29.38 -11.29 19.64
N GLY A 171 28.57 -11.77 18.69
CA GLY A 171 27.14 -11.44 18.62
C GLY A 171 26.29 -12.22 19.63
N LYS A 172 26.75 -13.40 20.04
CA LYS A 172 26.07 -14.22 21.05
C LYS A 172 26.36 -13.66 22.44
N TRP A 173 25.30 -13.39 23.20
CA TRP A 173 25.40 -12.75 24.50
C TRP A 173 26.27 -13.53 25.50
N ARG A 174 26.22 -14.87 25.48
CA ARG A 174 27.02 -15.71 26.38
C ARG A 174 28.52 -15.52 26.17
N GLU A 175 28.97 -15.54 24.92
CA GLU A 175 30.36 -15.33 24.55
C GLU A 175 30.77 -13.86 24.78
N ALA A 176 29.85 -12.91 24.57
CA ALA A 176 30.15 -11.49 24.75
C ALA A 176 30.43 -11.13 26.22
N ILE A 177 29.75 -11.77 27.18
CA ILE A 177 29.94 -11.52 28.62
C ILE A 177 31.36 -11.88 29.10
N GLU A 178 32.03 -12.81 28.43
CA GLU A 178 33.41 -13.21 28.77
C GLU A 178 34.42 -12.09 28.49
N HIS A 179 34.04 -11.10 27.67
CA HIS A 179 34.86 -9.93 27.41
C HIS A 179 34.74 -8.92 28.56
N SER A 180 35.88 -8.50 29.11
CA SER A 180 35.95 -7.53 30.23
C SER A 180 35.19 -6.24 29.94
N GLU A 181 35.21 -5.78 28.69
CA GLU A 181 34.51 -4.58 28.25
C GLU A 181 32.99 -4.70 28.40
N VAL A 182 32.42 -5.88 28.11
CA VAL A 182 30.98 -6.15 28.22
C VAL A 182 30.58 -6.51 29.65
N LYS A 183 31.46 -7.21 30.39
CA LYS A 183 31.24 -7.55 31.80
C LYS A 183 31.01 -6.30 32.65
N ASN A 184 31.74 -5.22 32.37
CA ASN A 184 31.57 -3.92 33.03
C ASN A 184 30.22 -3.24 32.71
N LEU A 185 29.56 -3.62 31.62
CA LEU A 185 28.25 -3.08 31.22
C LEU A 185 27.06 -3.78 31.85
N LEU A 186 27.24 -4.98 32.41
CA LEU A 186 26.15 -5.80 32.95
C LEU A 186 25.21 -5.02 33.89
N PRO A 187 25.68 -4.19 34.84
CA PRO A 187 24.79 -3.42 35.71
C PRO A 187 23.88 -2.46 34.93
N GLN A 188 24.40 -1.77 33.91
CA GLN A 188 23.64 -0.81 33.11
C GLN A 188 22.62 -1.50 32.20
N ILE A 189 22.97 -2.69 31.69
CA ILE A 189 22.10 -3.49 30.83
C ILE A 189 20.90 -4.01 31.62
N LEU A 190 21.13 -4.52 32.83
CA LEU A 190 20.07 -4.97 33.73
C LEU A 190 19.11 -3.83 34.11
N GLN A 191 19.62 -2.60 34.27
CA GLN A 191 18.79 -1.43 34.55
C GLN A 191 17.91 -1.00 33.36
N ARG A 192 18.43 -1.08 32.13
CA ARG A 192 17.70 -0.59 30.94
C ARG A 192 16.61 -1.53 30.43
N ASN A 193 16.75 -2.84 30.63
CA ASN A 193 15.84 -3.81 30.01
C ASN A 193 15.39 -4.92 30.98
N PRO A 194 14.57 -4.60 32.01
CA PRO A 194 14.12 -5.57 33.00
C PRO A 194 13.23 -6.70 32.42
N LYS A 195 12.75 -6.55 31.18
CA LYS A 195 11.87 -7.52 30.50
C LYS A 195 12.61 -8.66 29.80
N GLU A 196 13.93 -8.59 29.64
CA GLU A 196 14.75 -9.71 29.17
C GLU A 196 15.27 -10.56 30.35
N SER A 197 14.35 -10.96 31.24
CA SER A 197 14.60 -11.83 32.40
C SER A 197 15.19 -13.20 32.06
N SER A 198 15.34 -13.54 30.77
CA SER A 198 16.17 -14.67 30.32
C SER A 198 17.65 -14.52 30.67
N ILE A 199 18.17 -13.30 30.91
CA ILE A 199 19.55 -13.09 31.36
C ILE A 199 19.72 -13.54 32.83
N SER A 200 18.67 -13.45 33.65
CA SER A 200 18.70 -13.96 35.04
C SER A 200 18.87 -15.48 35.09
N SER A 201 18.43 -16.21 34.06
CA SER A 201 18.63 -17.67 33.97
C SER A 201 20.09 -18.08 33.73
N LEU A 202 20.94 -17.16 33.25
CA LEU A 202 22.37 -17.40 33.02
C LEU A 202 23.20 -17.38 34.31
N HIS A 203 22.78 -16.62 35.34
CA HIS A 203 23.46 -16.61 36.63
C HIS A 203 23.28 -17.92 37.42
N HIS A 204 22.18 -18.64 37.22
CA HIS A 204 21.94 -19.93 37.89
C HIS A 204 22.76 -21.10 37.30
N ILE A 205 23.26 -21.00 36.06
CA ILE A 205 24.02 -22.08 35.43
C ILE A 205 25.46 -22.13 35.97
N ASN A 206 26.04 -20.98 36.35
CA ASN A 206 27.43 -20.93 36.80
C ASN A 206 27.61 -21.22 38.30
N GLN A 207 26.54 -21.20 39.10
CA GLN A 207 26.59 -21.58 40.52
C GLN A 207 26.36 -23.08 40.74
N ASN A 208 25.69 -23.78 39.81
CA ASN A 208 25.40 -25.22 39.96
C ASN A 208 26.44 -26.15 39.31
N SER A 209 27.51 -25.61 38.72
CA SER A 209 28.49 -26.40 37.96
C SER A 209 29.70 -26.88 38.78
N THR A 210 29.79 -26.53 40.07
CA THR A 210 30.90 -26.94 40.96
C THR A 210 30.50 -27.89 42.11
N GLU A 211 29.21 -28.22 42.28
CA GLU A 211 28.75 -29.14 43.36
C GLU A 211 28.05 -30.42 42.89
N ILE A 212 27.97 -30.68 41.58
CA ILE A 212 27.35 -31.92 41.04
C ILE A 212 28.43 -32.88 40.54
N VAL A 213 29.36 -33.21 41.43
CA VAL A 213 30.04 -34.51 41.43
C VAL A 213 29.92 -34.99 42.86
N THR A 214 29.26 -36.13 43.08
CA THR A 214 29.03 -36.79 44.38
C THR A 214 27.70 -36.43 45.08
N SER A 215 26.57 -36.97 44.61
CA SER A 215 25.63 -37.71 45.49
C SER A 215 24.41 -38.26 44.75
N MET A 216 24.21 -39.57 44.97
CA MET A 216 22.96 -40.33 45.12
C MET A 216 21.93 -40.31 43.97
N ALA A 217 21.69 -41.42 43.28
CA ALA A 217 21.13 -42.71 43.74
C ALA A 217 19.71 -42.59 44.33
N SER A 218 18.76 -43.19 43.59
CA SER A 218 17.45 -43.67 44.03
C SER A 218 16.46 -42.66 44.63
N VAL A 219 15.69 -41.99 43.76
CA VAL A 219 14.32 -41.57 44.07
C VAL A 219 13.41 -41.93 42.89
N SER A 220 12.54 -42.91 43.13
CA SER A 220 11.43 -43.30 42.26
C SER A 220 10.39 -42.20 42.28
N CYS A 221 10.19 -41.51 41.15
CA CYS A 221 9.10 -40.57 40.96
C CYS A 221 8.18 -41.05 39.84
N ASN A 222 6.90 -41.17 40.22
CA ASN A 222 5.76 -41.55 39.39
C ASN A 222 5.74 -40.79 38.06
N VAL A 223 5.96 -41.53 36.98
CA VAL A 223 5.80 -41.09 35.59
C VAL A 223 4.30 -40.96 35.32
N HIS A 224 3.74 -39.78 35.59
CA HIS A 224 2.52 -39.35 34.92
C HIS A 224 2.87 -39.10 33.45
N ASN A 225 2.53 -40.07 32.61
CA ASN A 225 2.58 -40.03 31.15
C ASN A 225 1.64 -38.93 30.61
N ASN A 226 2.01 -37.66 30.80
CA ASN A 226 1.62 -36.62 29.87
C ASN A 226 2.45 -36.84 28.62
N SER A 227 1.94 -37.72 27.75
CA SER A 227 2.34 -37.80 26.36
C SER A 227 2.11 -36.42 25.73
N ILE A 228 3.08 -35.53 25.91
CA ILE A 228 3.30 -34.38 25.05
C ILE A 228 3.61 -35.02 23.70
N ARG A 229 2.54 -35.40 22.96
CA ARG A 229 2.60 -35.66 21.52
C ARG A 229 3.24 -34.41 20.97
N LYS A 230 4.56 -34.47 20.75
CA LYS A 230 5.30 -33.48 19.99
C LYS A 230 4.50 -33.34 18.71
N GLN A 231 3.69 -32.29 18.60
CA GLN A 231 2.96 -32.01 17.38
C GLN A 231 4.04 -31.92 16.32
N THR A 232 4.15 -32.96 15.50
CA THR A 232 5.05 -32.99 14.37
C THR A 232 4.72 -31.75 13.60
N LYS A 233 5.66 -30.80 13.53
CA LYS A 233 5.46 -29.51 12.88
C LYS A 233 5.04 -29.82 11.46
N GLU A 234 3.74 -29.74 11.19
CA GLU A 234 3.18 -30.10 9.90
C GLU A 234 3.72 -29.08 8.90
N PHE A 235 4.62 -29.53 8.02
CA PHE A 235 5.19 -28.69 6.98
C PHE A 235 4.10 -28.48 5.93
N TRP A 236 3.59 -27.25 5.83
CA TRP A 236 2.65 -26.90 4.77
C TRP A 236 3.37 -26.86 3.43
N SER A 237 2.89 -27.63 2.45
CA SER A 237 3.32 -27.51 1.06
C SER A 237 2.84 -26.17 0.49
N LYS A 238 3.47 -25.72 -0.59
CA LYS A 238 3.14 -24.45 -1.26
C LYS A 238 1.67 -24.41 -1.70
N GLU A 239 1.17 -25.52 -2.23
CA GLU A 239 -0.21 -25.71 -2.71
C GLU A 239 -1.19 -25.62 -1.56
N LYS A 240 -0.86 -26.22 -0.40
CA LYS A 240 -1.66 -26.11 0.82
C LYS A 240 -1.73 -24.67 1.29
N VAL A 241 -0.61 -23.92 1.29
CA VAL A 241 -0.62 -22.50 1.64
C VAL A 241 -1.52 -21.69 0.72
N ILE A 242 -1.42 -21.91 -0.60
CA ILE A 242 -2.23 -21.18 -1.59
C ILE A 242 -3.72 -21.49 -1.41
N LYS A 243 -4.09 -22.76 -1.19
CA LYS A 243 -5.48 -23.15 -0.94
C LYS A 243 -6.06 -22.49 0.31
N GLU A 244 -5.33 -22.53 1.42
CA GLU A 244 -5.73 -21.89 2.68
C GLU A 244 -5.79 -20.36 2.54
N LEU A 245 -4.87 -19.78 1.74
CA LEU A 245 -4.87 -18.35 1.45
C LEU A 245 -6.12 -17.93 0.66
N TYR A 246 -6.56 -18.71 -0.33
CA TYR A 246 -7.80 -18.40 -1.07
C TYR A 246 -9.04 -18.50 -0.19
N GLN A 247 -9.10 -19.49 0.71
CA GLN A 247 -10.20 -19.57 1.68
C GLN A 247 -10.23 -18.35 2.60
N TYR A 248 -9.05 -17.90 3.08
CA TYR A 248 -8.94 -16.67 3.85
C TYR A 248 -9.41 -15.44 3.05
N LEU A 249 -9.06 -15.35 1.77
CA LEU A 249 -9.36 -14.21 0.91
C LEU A 249 -10.87 -14.02 0.66
N GLU A 250 -11.64 -15.11 0.66
CA GLU A 250 -13.11 -15.02 0.54
C GLU A 250 -13.72 -14.32 1.77
N SER A 251 -13.32 -14.77 2.97
CA SER A 251 -13.69 -14.10 4.22
C SER A 251 -13.11 -12.68 4.30
N TYR A 252 -11.93 -12.45 3.74
CA TYR A 252 -11.29 -11.14 3.70
C TYR A 252 -12.09 -10.15 2.86
N ARG A 253 -12.62 -10.59 1.71
CA ARG A 253 -13.45 -9.76 0.84
C ARG A 253 -14.70 -9.25 1.53
N GLU A 254 -15.40 -10.13 2.23
CA GLU A 254 -16.64 -9.78 2.94
C GLU A 254 -16.37 -8.88 4.15
N ASN A 255 -15.38 -9.26 4.99
CA ASN A 255 -15.12 -8.57 6.25
C ASN A 255 -14.40 -7.22 6.07
N LYS A 256 -13.62 -7.07 5.00
CA LYS A 256 -12.82 -5.85 4.75
C LYS A 256 -13.25 -5.07 3.50
N GLN A 257 -14.24 -5.56 2.74
CA GLN A 257 -14.69 -4.95 1.48
C GLN A 257 -13.52 -4.77 0.51
N ARG A 258 -12.77 -5.86 0.28
CA ARG A 258 -11.53 -5.85 -0.52
C ARG A 258 -11.52 -6.96 -1.56
N PRO A 259 -10.96 -6.72 -2.75
CA PRO A 259 -10.84 -7.77 -3.76
C PRO A 259 -10.15 -9.02 -3.22
N ALA A 260 -10.75 -10.19 -3.46
CA ALA A 260 -10.18 -11.49 -3.09
C ALA A 260 -8.88 -11.80 -3.85
N VAL A 261 -8.53 -10.98 -4.84
CA VAL A 261 -7.30 -11.09 -5.64
C VAL A 261 -6.15 -10.24 -5.09
N TRP A 262 -6.35 -9.54 -3.96
CA TRP A 262 -5.32 -8.70 -3.34
C TRP A 262 -4.66 -9.42 -2.17
N MET A 263 -3.32 -9.47 -2.16
CA MET A 263 -2.55 -10.11 -1.10
C MET A 263 -2.68 -9.32 0.23
N PRO A 264 -3.22 -9.89 1.31
CA PRO A 264 -3.36 -9.19 2.59
C PRO A 264 -1.99 -8.83 3.18
N GLN A 265 -1.95 -7.85 4.08
CA GLN A 265 -0.73 -7.61 4.84
C GLN A 265 -0.43 -8.85 5.70
N LEU A 266 0.80 -9.35 5.67
CA LEU A 266 1.18 -10.51 6.50
C LEU A 266 0.90 -10.27 8.00
N ALA A 267 1.01 -9.02 8.46
CA ALA A 267 0.67 -8.65 9.84
C ALA A 267 -0.81 -8.85 10.20
N GLU A 268 -1.73 -8.82 9.23
CA GLU A 268 -3.15 -9.12 9.44
C GLU A 268 -3.35 -10.62 9.62
N LEU A 269 -2.69 -11.44 8.78
CA LEU A 269 -2.70 -12.90 8.91
C LEU A 269 -2.19 -13.33 10.28
N LYS A 270 -1.18 -12.64 10.82
CA LYS A 270 -0.63 -12.97 12.15
C LYS A 270 -1.68 -12.93 13.26
N LYS A 271 -2.69 -12.06 13.16
CA LYS A 271 -3.72 -11.88 14.20
C LYS A 271 -4.75 -13.01 14.21
N THR A 272 -5.18 -13.46 13.03
CA THR A 272 -6.33 -14.38 12.90
C THR A 272 -5.90 -15.78 12.43
N HIS A 273 -4.80 -15.90 11.68
CA HIS A 273 -4.36 -17.13 11.02
C HIS A 273 -2.83 -17.32 11.16
N SER A 274 -2.36 -17.52 12.39
CA SER A 274 -0.92 -17.62 12.71
C SER A 274 -0.18 -18.72 11.95
N LYS A 275 -0.83 -19.87 11.68
CA LYS A 275 -0.26 -20.96 10.86
C LYS A 275 -0.05 -20.52 9.41
N LEU A 276 -1.05 -19.90 8.79
CA LEU A 276 -0.98 -19.36 7.43
C LEU A 276 0.08 -18.25 7.34
N PHE A 277 0.13 -17.35 8.33
CA PHE A 277 1.18 -16.32 8.43
C PHE A 277 2.59 -16.92 8.44
N ASN A 278 2.83 -17.92 9.30
CA ASN A 278 4.13 -18.58 9.39
C ASN A 278 4.48 -19.27 8.07
N ALA A 279 3.50 -19.92 7.43
CA ALA A 279 3.69 -20.56 6.13
C ALA A 279 4.04 -19.54 5.04
N CYS A 280 3.23 -18.49 4.84
CA CYS A 280 3.48 -17.41 3.88
C CYS A 280 4.84 -16.72 4.11
N SER A 281 5.24 -16.52 5.37
CA SER A 281 6.51 -15.90 5.73
C SER A 281 7.71 -16.76 5.31
N ARG A 282 7.59 -18.09 5.39
CA ARG A 282 8.62 -19.02 4.92
C ARG A 282 8.78 -19.01 3.40
N PHE A 283 7.67 -18.90 2.66
CA PHE A 283 7.68 -18.84 1.19
C PHE A 283 8.10 -17.47 0.63
N LYS A 284 8.31 -16.46 1.49
CA LYS A 284 8.77 -15.12 1.07
C LYS A 284 10.26 -15.09 0.67
N THR A 285 11.05 -16.02 1.18
CA THR A 285 12.52 -16.01 1.06
C THR A 285 13.08 -17.25 0.36
N LEU A 286 12.26 -18.02 -0.35
CA LEU A 286 12.76 -19.24 -0.97
C LEU A 286 13.61 -18.89 -2.21
N PRO A 287 14.88 -19.35 -2.26
CA PRO A 287 15.64 -19.35 -3.50
C PRO A 287 14.94 -20.28 -4.51
N SER A 288 14.81 -19.84 -5.76
CA SER A 288 14.20 -20.61 -6.85
C SER A 288 15.08 -21.79 -7.28
N THR A 289 15.24 -22.80 -6.43
CA THR A 289 16.01 -24.01 -6.76
C THR A 289 15.09 -25.08 -7.35
N LEU A 290 14.46 -24.81 -8.49
CA LEU A 290 13.89 -25.86 -9.33
C LEU A 290 14.82 -26.04 -10.54
N PRO A 291 15.63 -27.11 -10.58
CA PRO A 291 16.52 -27.40 -11.69
C PRO A 291 15.76 -28.26 -12.70
N PHE A 292 14.85 -27.71 -13.49
CA PHE A 292 14.26 -28.48 -14.60
C PHE A 292 13.68 -27.54 -15.66
N PHE A 293 14.55 -27.13 -16.58
CA PHE A 293 14.34 -26.80 -18.01
C PHE A 293 15.37 -25.73 -18.42
N PRO A 294 16.42 -26.11 -19.17
CA PRO A 294 17.37 -25.15 -19.74
C PRO A 294 16.73 -24.51 -20.97
N SER A 295 15.83 -23.56 -20.77
CA SER A 295 15.46 -22.62 -21.82
C SER A 295 16.57 -21.59 -21.95
N PHE A 296 17.26 -21.63 -23.09
CA PHE A 296 18.29 -20.69 -23.53
C PHE A 296 17.76 -19.25 -23.54
N SER A 297 17.89 -18.53 -22.43
CA SER A 297 17.97 -17.06 -22.44
C SER A 297 19.00 -16.61 -21.41
N SER A 298 20.09 -16.05 -21.91
CA SER A 298 21.22 -15.57 -21.13
C SER A 298 20.86 -14.32 -20.33
N SER A 299 20.71 -14.46 -19.01
CA SER A 299 21.36 -13.62 -17.97
C SER A 299 20.59 -13.75 -16.65
N ASP A 300 21.00 -14.74 -15.86
CA ASP A 300 21.21 -14.68 -14.39
C ASP A 300 20.22 -13.93 -13.47
N ASP A 301 18.92 -13.92 -13.79
CA ASP A 301 17.86 -13.55 -12.84
C ASP A 301 17.17 -14.83 -12.35
N THR A 302 17.66 -15.42 -11.27
CA THR A 302 16.85 -16.33 -10.45
C THR A 302 15.71 -15.53 -9.85
N VAL A 303 14.61 -15.39 -10.60
CA VAL A 303 13.41 -14.68 -10.16
C VAL A 303 12.81 -15.48 -9.01
N ASN A 304 13.12 -15.07 -7.78
CA ASN A 304 12.44 -15.54 -6.60
C ASN A 304 10.95 -15.18 -6.74
N HIS A 305 10.16 -16.15 -7.20
CA HIS A 305 8.71 -15.99 -7.32
C HIS A 305 8.12 -15.90 -5.91
N GLU A 306 7.92 -14.67 -5.45
CA GLU A 306 7.19 -14.40 -4.21
C GLU A 306 5.82 -15.10 -4.23
N ILE A 307 5.32 -15.50 -3.06
CA ILE A 307 4.07 -16.26 -2.93
C ILE A 307 2.88 -15.61 -3.67
N HIS A 308 2.83 -14.28 -3.72
CA HIS A 308 1.77 -13.54 -4.41
C HIS A 308 1.81 -13.76 -5.93
N SER A 309 3.01 -13.82 -6.54
CA SER A 309 3.17 -14.11 -7.97
C SER A 309 2.67 -15.52 -8.31
N VAL A 310 3.01 -16.52 -7.49
CA VAL A 310 2.60 -17.91 -7.76
C VAL A 310 1.11 -18.15 -7.48
N SER A 311 0.54 -17.38 -6.57
CA SER A 311 -0.91 -17.44 -6.27
C SER A 311 -1.75 -16.53 -7.17
N GLY A 312 -1.15 -15.85 -8.16
CA GLY A 312 -1.88 -14.91 -9.00
C GLY A 312 -2.58 -13.82 -8.19
N LEU A 313 -1.91 -13.29 -7.16
CA LEU A 313 -2.44 -12.23 -6.29
C LEU A 313 -1.66 -10.94 -6.50
N VAL A 314 -2.38 -9.82 -6.56
CA VAL A 314 -1.78 -8.49 -6.57
C VAL A 314 -1.00 -8.27 -5.29
N SER A 315 0.27 -7.86 -5.42
CA SER A 315 1.16 -7.67 -4.28
C SER A 315 0.61 -6.62 -3.30
N PHE A 316 0.89 -6.79 -1.99
CA PHE A 316 0.48 -5.83 -0.96
C PHE A 316 0.95 -4.40 -1.27
N ARG A 317 2.18 -4.26 -1.77
CA ARG A 317 2.78 -2.96 -2.08
C ARG A 317 2.00 -2.25 -3.18
N GLU A 318 1.61 -2.98 -4.21
CA GLU A 318 0.95 -2.45 -5.39
C GLU A 318 -0.48 -2.01 -5.07
N TRP A 319 -1.32 -2.90 -4.52
CA TRP A 319 -2.70 -2.49 -4.22
C TRP A 319 -2.77 -1.44 -3.11
N ARG A 320 -1.81 -1.43 -2.16
CA ARG A 320 -1.75 -0.38 -1.13
C ARG A 320 -1.46 0.99 -1.74
N TYR A 321 -0.60 1.05 -2.75
CA TYR A 321 -0.31 2.27 -3.50
C TYR A 321 -1.54 2.73 -4.30
N PHE A 322 -2.23 1.79 -4.94
CA PHE A 322 -3.50 2.06 -5.63
C PHE A 322 -4.56 2.64 -4.69
N GLU A 323 -4.80 2.02 -3.52
CA GLU A 323 -5.75 2.55 -2.53
C GLU A 323 -5.34 3.91 -1.97
N SER A 324 -4.04 4.14 -1.70
CA SER A 324 -3.60 5.47 -1.23
C SER A 324 -3.76 6.54 -2.30
N GLN A 325 -3.59 6.18 -3.58
CA GLN A 325 -3.79 7.11 -4.68
C GLN A 325 -5.25 7.47 -4.87
N MET A 326 -6.16 6.50 -4.77
CA MET A 326 -7.59 6.79 -4.77
C MET A 326 -7.98 7.68 -3.59
N GLN A 327 -7.46 7.37 -2.38
CA GLN A 327 -7.68 8.20 -1.19
C GLN A 327 -7.14 9.63 -1.37
N LEU A 328 -5.96 9.80 -1.99
CA LEU A 328 -5.37 11.10 -2.28
C LEU A 328 -6.33 11.97 -3.10
N PHE A 329 -6.91 11.42 -4.17
CA PHE A 329 -7.80 12.18 -5.04
C PHE A 329 -9.12 12.53 -4.35
N MET A 330 -9.69 11.60 -3.58
CA MET A 330 -10.92 11.89 -2.81
C MET A 330 -10.70 12.99 -1.77
N GLU A 331 -9.61 12.91 -1.00
CA GLU A 331 -9.25 13.94 -0.02
C GLU A 331 -8.96 15.30 -0.69
N LEU A 332 -8.32 15.28 -1.86
CA LEU A 332 -8.05 16.48 -2.65
C LEU A 332 -9.36 17.09 -3.17
N GLU A 333 -10.29 16.30 -3.71
CA GLU A 333 -11.60 16.77 -4.18
C GLU A 333 -12.39 17.44 -3.04
N ILE A 334 -12.43 16.80 -1.86
CA ILE A 334 -13.08 17.36 -0.66
C ILE A 334 -12.43 18.71 -0.30
N TYR A 335 -11.09 18.77 -0.27
CA TYR A 335 -10.38 20.00 0.05
C TYR A 335 -10.65 21.12 -0.95
N LEU A 336 -10.57 20.83 -2.25
CA LEU A 336 -10.83 21.81 -3.30
C LEU A 336 -12.27 22.32 -3.26
N THR A 337 -13.23 21.45 -2.96
CA THR A 337 -14.64 21.83 -2.78
C THR A 337 -14.82 22.79 -1.61
N LEU A 338 -14.15 22.52 -0.48
CA LEU A 338 -14.29 23.32 0.74
C LEU A 338 -13.58 24.69 0.68
N TYR A 339 -12.39 24.76 0.08
CA TYR A 339 -11.53 25.97 0.16
C TYR A 339 -11.28 26.65 -1.18
N HIS A 340 -11.60 26.01 -2.30
CA HIS A 340 -11.33 26.52 -3.65
C HIS A 340 -12.57 26.50 -4.56
N ASN A 341 -13.78 26.42 -4.00
CA ASN A 341 -15.04 26.36 -4.75
C ASN A 341 -15.06 25.22 -5.80
N GLY A 342 -14.35 24.13 -5.54
CA GLY A 342 -14.20 23.00 -6.48
C GLY A 342 -13.27 23.29 -7.66
N SER A 343 -12.54 24.41 -7.68
CA SER A 343 -11.59 24.73 -8.74
C SER A 343 -10.40 23.79 -8.72
N GLU A 344 -10.16 23.12 -9.85
CA GLU A 344 -8.99 22.29 -10.11
C GLU A 344 -7.83 23.07 -10.75
N GLU A 345 -7.90 24.41 -10.79
CA GLU A 345 -6.83 25.23 -11.40
C GLU A 345 -5.57 25.26 -10.52
N PHE A 346 -5.72 25.22 -9.19
CA PHE A 346 -4.62 25.40 -8.25
C PHE A 346 -4.42 24.18 -7.35
N PHE A 347 -3.18 23.71 -7.29
CA PHE A 347 -2.79 22.70 -6.32
C PHE A 347 -2.56 23.36 -4.94
N PRO A 348 -3.15 22.81 -3.86
CA PRO A 348 -3.11 23.46 -2.55
C PRO A 348 -1.71 23.40 -1.92
N ASP A 349 -1.32 24.42 -1.16
CA ASP A 349 -0.06 24.38 -0.42
C ASP A 349 -0.17 23.41 0.76
N PRO A 350 0.79 22.48 0.94
CA PRO A 350 0.76 21.52 2.06
C PRO A 350 0.68 22.18 3.44
N THR A 351 1.22 23.39 3.60
CA THR A 351 1.15 24.15 4.86
C THR A 351 -0.27 24.57 5.16
N ASP A 352 -0.99 25.07 4.15
CA ASP A 352 -2.39 25.49 4.25
C ASP A 352 -3.29 24.27 4.49
N VAL A 353 -3.05 23.17 3.77
CA VAL A 353 -3.73 21.89 3.98
C VAL A 353 -3.61 21.44 5.44
N LEU A 354 -2.41 21.57 6.03
CA LEU A 354 -2.18 21.22 7.43
C LEU A 354 -2.84 22.20 8.40
N LEU A 355 -2.82 23.50 8.09
CA LEU A 355 -3.45 24.56 8.89
C LEU A 355 -4.98 24.39 8.95
N HIS A 356 -5.60 23.99 7.83
CA HIS A 356 -7.02 23.66 7.74
C HIS A 356 -7.39 22.30 8.37
N GLY A 357 -6.43 21.58 8.97
CA GLY A 357 -6.68 20.34 9.69
C GLY A 357 -6.69 19.07 8.83
N HIS A 358 -6.41 19.17 7.53
CA HIS A 358 -6.39 18.03 6.59
C HIS A 358 -5.07 17.26 6.63
N LYS A 359 -4.73 16.76 7.82
CA LYS A 359 -3.47 16.01 8.09
C LYS A 359 -3.29 14.81 7.16
N GLN A 360 -4.40 14.14 6.83
CA GLN A 360 -4.41 12.97 5.95
C GLN A 360 -4.01 13.33 4.52
N LEU A 361 -4.64 14.36 3.94
CA LEU A 361 -4.29 14.88 2.61
C LEU A 361 -2.82 15.31 2.56
N HIS A 362 -2.36 16.05 3.56
CA HIS A 362 -0.95 16.45 3.66
C HIS A 362 0.01 15.25 3.62
N ASP A 363 -0.29 14.18 4.38
CA ASP A 363 0.51 12.97 4.37
C ASP A 363 0.46 12.24 3.02
N LEU A 364 -0.70 12.18 2.36
CA LEU A 364 -0.88 11.58 1.04
C LEU A 364 -0.10 12.35 -0.03
N ILE A 365 -0.16 13.68 -0.03
CA ILE A 365 0.63 14.55 -0.91
C ILE A 365 2.11 14.19 -0.79
N ARG A 366 2.61 14.07 0.44
CA ARG A 366 4.01 13.70 0.69
C ARG A 366 4.36 12.29 0.22
N ILE A 367 3.47 11.31 0.41
CA ILE A 367 3.70 9.90 0.02
C ILE A 367 3.75 9.77 -1.51
N HIS A 368 2.93 10.53 -2.24
CA HIS A 368 2.82 10.43 -3.70
C HIS A 368 3.75 11.39 -4.48
N GLY A 369 4.86 11.82 -3.86
CA GLY A 369 5.91 12.59 -4.53
C GLY A 369 5.95 14.08 -4.21
N GLY A 370 5.05 14.56 -3.35
CA GLY A 370 5.00 15.96 -2.92
C GLY A 370 4.21 16.87 -3.88
N LYS A 371 4.03 18.13 -3.46
CA LYS A 371 3.20 19.10 -4.18
C LYS A 371 3.65 19.33 -5.62
N THR A 372 4.96 19.39 -5.87
CA THR A 372 5.49 19.71 -7.20
C THR A 372 5.17 18.62 -8.22
N MET A 373 5.44 17.37 -7.85
CA MET A 373 5.16 16.21 -8.71
C MET A 373 3.66 16.06 -8.96
N LEU A 374 2.83 16.23 -7.93
CA LEU A 374 1.38 16.09 -8.06
C LEU A 374 0.74 17.22 -8.86
N ALA A 375 1.15 18.47 -8.64
CA ALA A 375 0.70 19.62 -9.43
C ALA A 375 1.03 19.42 -10.91
N GLN A 376 2.26 19.04 -11.24
CA GLN A 376 2.67 18.76 -12.63
C GLN A 376 1.90 17.59 -13.24
N LYS A 377 1.66 16.53 -12.46
CA LYS A 377 0.97 15.31 -12.90
C LYS A 377 -0.51 15.57 -13.21
N LEU A 378 -1.14 16.42 -12.40
CA LEU A 378 -2.54 16.85 -12.54
C LEU A 378 -2.70 18.09 -13.43
N ASP A 379 -1.61 18.70 -13.88
CA ASP A 379 -1.58 19.94 -14.66
C ASP A 379 -2.26 21.13 -13.92
N MET A 380 -2.04 21.17 -12.61
CA MET A 380 -2.51 22.24 -11.72
C MET A 380 -1.41 23.28 -11.49
N LYS A 381 -1.79 24.56 -11.43
CA LYS A 381 -0.88 25.67 -11.10
C LYS A 381 -0.57 25.70 -9.61
N PHE A 382 0.56 26.28 -9.24
CA PHE A 382 0.84 26.56 -7.83
C PHE A 382 0.17 27.86 -7.40
N ALA A 383 -0.53 27.83 -6.25
CA ALA A 383 -1.22 29.02 -5.72
C ALA A 383 -0.29 30.23 -5.47
N TRP A 384 0.97 30.00 -5.10
CA TRP A 384 1.93 31.09 -4.79
C TRP A 384 2.46 31.82 -6.02
N ASN A 385 2.40 31.21 -7.21
CA ASN A 385 2.83 31.87 -8.45
C ASN A 385 1.90 33.03 -8.85
N ALA A 386 0.68 33.09 -8.30
CA ALA A 386 -0.27 34.16 -8.58
C ALA A 386 0.10 35.49 -7.88
N CYS A 387 0.79 35.44 -6.74
CA CYS A 387 1.09 36.64 -5.93
C CYS A 387 2.30 37.43 -6.46
N ASP A 388 3.26 36.80 -7.15
CA ASP A 388 4.44 37.51 -7.67
C ASP A 388 4.16 38.18 -9.02
N ALA A 389 3.16 37.70 -9.77
CA ALA A 389 2.81 38.24 -11.07
C ALA A 389 2.07 39.60 -11.00
N CYS A 390 1.41 39.92 -9.89
CA CYS A 390 0.70 41.19 -9.75
C CYS A 390 1.60 42.37 -9.34
N VAL A 391 2.77 42.12 -8.74
CA VAL A 391 3.68 43.20 -8.31
C VAL A 391 4.48 43.80 -9.48
N ASN A 392 4.75 43.02 -10.54
CA ASN A 392 5.56 43.49 -11.68
C ASN A 392 4.75 44.09 -12.84
N ASN A 393 3.42 43.95 -12.85
CA ASN A 393 2.59 44.49 -13.94
C ASN A 393 2.23 45.98 -13.79
N VAL A 394 2.44 46.58 -12.62
CA VAL A 394 2.20 48.03 -12.42
C VAL A 394 3.29 48.89 -13.10
N ALA A 395 4.49 48.34 -13.34
CA ALA A 395 5.59 49.08 -13.98
C ALA A 395 5.55 49.05 -15.53
N ILE A 396 4.69 48.23 -16.15
CA ILE A 396 4.68 48.01 -17.62
C ILE A 396 3.46 48.67 -18.30
N LEU A 397 2.57 49.34 -17.56
CA LEU A 397 1.35 49.94 -18.12
C LEU A 397 1.56 51.19 -19.00
N ASN A 398 2.81 51.63 -19.23
CA ASN A 398 3.12 52.81 -20.05
C ASN A 398 3.69 52.50 -21.44
N GLN A 399 3.67 51.25 -21.91
CA GLN A 399 4.10 50.91 -23.28
C GLN A 399 2.93 50.38 -24.12
N THR A 400 2.31 51.30 -24.86
CA THR A 400 1.25 51.08 -25.87
C THR A 400 1.81 50.49 -27.16
N SER A 401 2.27 49.24 -27.13
CA SER A 401 2.62 48.49 -28.35
C SER A 401 1.69 47.27 -28.51
N PRO A 402 1.22 46.98 -29.74
CA PRO A 402 0.27 45.89 -29.99
C PRO A 402 0.91 44.54 -29.62
N ILE A 403 0.32 43.89 -28.61
CA ILE A 403 0.84 42.65 -28.03
C ILE A 403 0.56 41.51 -29.00
N SER A 404 1.61 41.11 -29.73
CA SER A 404 1.70 39.81 -30.38
C SER A 404 1.51 38.71 -29.32
N ASN A 405 0.68 37.70 -29.61
CA ASN A 405 0.44 36.48 -28.82
C ASN A 405 1.72 35.65 -28.68
N LYS A 406 2.73 36.22 -28.00
CA LYS A 406 3.95 35.53 -27.64
C LYS A 406 3.59 34.63 -26.47
N VAL A 407 3.31 33.37 -26.78
CA VAL A 407 3.22 32.25 -25.84
C VAL A 407 4.33 32.47 -24.81
N ILE A 408 3.95 32.79 -23.58
CA ILE A 408 4.92 32.95 -22.49
C ILE A 408 5.41 31.54 -22.19
N TRP A 409 6.54 31.17 -22.80
CA TRP A 409 7.25 29.94 -22.49
C TRP A 409 7.56 30.02 -21.00
N SER A 410 6.89 29.19 -20.20
CA SER A 410 7.17 29.06 -18.78
C SER A 410 8.68 28.83 -18.64
N PRO A 411 9.43 29.67 -17.90
CA PRO A 411 10.89 29.75 -18.04
C PRO A 411 11.64 28.47 -17.67
N HIS A 412 10.95 27.44 -17.22
CA HIS A 412 11.50 26.15 -16.84
C HIS A 412 10.67 25.10 -17.56
N GLY A 413 11.29 24.31 -18.44
CA GLY A 413 10.68 23.28 -19.27
C GLY A 413 10.11 22.10 -18.48
N TYR A 414 9.17 22.37 -17.58
CA TYR A 414 8.39 21.35 -16.90
C TYR A 414 7.52 20.66 -17.94
N LEU A 415 7.71 19.35 -18.08
CA LEU A 415 6.88 18.49 -18.91
C LEU A 415 5.43 18.58 -18.38
N SER A 416 4.57 19.39 -19.01
CA SER A 416 3.13 19.31 -18.74
C SER A 416 2.63 17.97 -19.26
N TRP A 417 1.81 17.32 -18.45
CA TRP A 417 1.20 16.04 -18.80
C TRP A 417 -0.18 16.23 -19.47
N GLY A 418 -0.54 17.48 -19.78
CA GLY A 418 -1.87 17.89 -20.21
C GLY A 418 -2.90 17.92 -19.07
N PRO A 419 -4.06 18.54 -19.31
CA PRO A 419 -5.11 18.71 -18.29
C PRO A 419 -5.52 17.36 -17.71
N PHE A 420 -5.96 17.34 -16.45
CA PHE A 420 -6.40 16.10 -15.83
C PHE A 420 -7.38 16.34 -14.70
N SER A 421 -8.60 15.79 -14.81
CA SER A 421 -9.60 15.99 -13.77
C SER A 421 -9.40 15.07 -12.57
N VAL A 422 -9.52 15.64 -11.37
CA VAL A 422 -9.52 14.87 -10.11
C VAL A 422 -10.76 13.99 -10.02
N ARG A 423 -11.93 14.53 -10.35
CA ARG A 423 -13.20 13.77 -10.34
C ARG A 423 -13.15 12.57 -11.30
N PHE A 424 -12.65 12.77 -12.51
CA PHE A 424 -12.42 11.68 -13.48
C PHE A 424 -11.52 10.58 -12.90
N ALA A 425 -10.40 10.97 -12.27
CA ALA A 425 -9.46 10.03 -11.66
C ALA A 425 -10.13 9.17 -10.57
N ILE A 426 -10.97 9.78 -9.73
CA ILE A 426 -11.72 9.08 -8.68
C ILE A 426 -12.68 8.06 -9.32
N GLN A 427 -13.47 8.48 -10.32
CA GLN A 427 -14.43 7.59 -10.99
C GLN A 427 -13.74 6.40 -11.65
N LEU A 428 -12.63 6.63 -12.35
CA LEU A 428 -11.89 5.57 -13.03
C LEU A 428 -11.23 4.60 -12.04
N LEU A 429 -10.59 5.09 -10.97
CA LEU A 429 -10.02 4.23 -9.93
C LEU A 429 -11.11 3.45 -9.17
N HIS A 430 -12.25 4.08 -8.90
CA HIS A 430 -13.40 3.42 -8.28
C HIS A 430 -13.96 2.31 -9.17
N PHE A 431 -14.08 2.57 -10.48
CA PHE A 431 -14.45 1.55 -11.46
C PHE A 431 -13.48 0.37 -11.40
N ILE A 432 -12.17 0.62 -11.49
CA ILE A 432 -11.14 -0.43 -11.43
C ILE A 432 -11.29 -1.25 -10.14
N ARG A 433 -11.38 -0.59 -8.98
CA ARG A 433 -11.56 -1.28 -7.69
C ARG A 433 -12.79 -2.18 -7.72
N SER A 434 -13.92 -1.67 -8.21
CA SER A 434 -15.18 -2.41 -8.29
C SER A 434 -15.09 -3.61 -9.22
N GLN A 435 -14.36 -3.50 -10.34
CA GLN A 435 -14.11 -4.65 -11.22
C GLN A 435 -13.29 -5.73 -10.49
N TYR A 436 -12.25 -5.33 -9.74
CA TYR A 436 -11.41 -6.28 -8.99
C TYR A 436 -12.19 -6.98 -7.86
N MET A 437 -13.21 -6.33 -7.27
CA MET A 437 -14.09 -6.98 -6.28
C MET A 437 -14.82 -8.20 -6.83
N LEU A 438 -15.07 -8.23 -8.14
CA LEU A 438 -15.77 -9.31 -8.85
C LEU A 438 -14.81 -10.43 -9.29
N LEU A 439 -13.50 -10.26 -9.12
CA LEU A 439 -12.51 -11.25 -9.53
C LEU A 439 -12.21 -12.24 -8.40
N ASN A 440 -11.99 -13.49 -8.80
CA ASN A 440 -11.52 -14.58 -7.95
C ASN A 440 -10.10 -15.00 -8.40
N PRO A 441 -9.19 -15.30 -7.46
CA PRO A 441 -7.85 -15.78 -7.78
C PRO A 441 -7.86 -17.22 -8.33
N PRO A 442 -6.77 -17.67 -8.99
CA PRO A 442 -5.59 -16.89 -9.36
C PRO A 442 -5.87 -15.92 -10.51
N LEU A 443 -5.26 -14.74 -10.46
CA LEU A 443 -5.17 -13.85 -11.60
C LEU A 443 -4.14 -14.36 -12.60
N SER A 444 -4.46 -14.12 -13.86
CA SER A 444 -3.56 -14.24 -14.99
C SER A 444 -2.33 -13.33 -14.88
N CYS A 445 -2.62 -12.06 -14.63
CA CYS A 445 -1.66 -10.99 -14.46
C CYS A 445 -1.92 -10.42 -13.08
N ALA A 446 -0.97 -10.61 -12.17
CA ALA A 446 -1.08 -10.21 -10.78
C ALA A 446 -0.75 -8.72 -10.56
N HIS A 447 -1.22 -7.86 -11.47
CA HIS A 447 -0.96 -6.42 -11.47
C HIS A 447 -2.23 -5.62 -11.74
N ILE A 448 -2.29 -4.41 -11.18
CA ILE A 448 -3.38 -3.46 -11.41
C ILE A 448 -3.08 -2.67 -12.67
N SER A 449 -3.89 -2.92 -13.69
CA SER A 449 -3.74 -2.28 -15.00
C SER A 449 -4.89 -1.35 -15.34
N MET A 450 -4.61 -0.47 -16.29
CA MET A 450 -5.61 0.35 -16.97
C MET A 450 -6.62 -0.56 -17.69
N PRO A 451 -7.94 -0.36 -17.53
CA PRO A 451 -8.94 -1.09 -18.28
C PRO A 451 -8.87 -0.71 -19.76
N SER A 452 -9.17 -1.66 -20.65
CA SER A 452 -9.22 -1.37 -22.08
C SER A 452 -10.50 -0.63 -22.45
N GLU A 453 -10.55 0.01 -23.62
CA GLU A 453 -11.74 0.71 -24.10
C GLU A 453 -12.97 -0.20 -24.16
N SER A 454 -12.78 -1.43 -24.65
CA SER A 454 -13.85 -2.44 -24.70
C SER A 454 -14.40 -2.77 -23.31
N ASP A 455 -13.61 -2.60 -22.27
CA ASP A 455 -13.95 -2.95 -20.89
C ASP A 455 -14.87 -1.89 -20.29
N LEU A 456 -14.53 -0.61 -20.52
CA LEU A 456 -15.34 0.54 -20.14
C LEU A 456 -16.68 0.55 -20.91
N LEU A 457 -16.64 0.39 -22.23
CA LEU A 457 -17.85 0.37 -23.08
C LEU A 457 -18.80 -0.77 -22.71
N ARG A 458 -18.27 -1.97 -22.44
CA ARG A 458 -19.10 -3.13 -22.07
C ARG A 458 -19.79 -2.95 -20.72
N CYS A 459 -19.16 -2.23 -19.79
CA CYS A 459 -19.75 -1.89 -18.51
C CYS A 459 -20.66 -0.65 -18.56
N GLY A 460 -20.90 -0.07 -19.75
CA GLY A 460 -21.76 1.10 -19.94
C GLY A 460 -21.10 2.44 -19.61
N HIS A 461 -19.79 2.47 -19.33
CA HIS A 461 -19.05 3.69 -18.99
C HIS A 461 -18.46 4.36 -20.23
N VAL A 462 -19.35 4.78 -21.15
CA VAL A 462 -18.97 5.45 -22.41
C VAL A 462 -18.32 6.80 -22.13
N ASP A 463 -18.78 7.49 -21.09
CA ASP A 463 -18.26 8.75 -20.58
C ASP A 463 -16.80 8.60 -20.10
N LEU A 464 -16.48 7.56 -19.32
CA LEU A 464 -15.11 7.32 -18.87
C LEU A 464 -14.19 7.00 -20.05
N ALA A 465 -14.64 6.21 -21.03
CA ALA A 465 -13.85 5.91 -22.22
C ALA A 465 -13.52 7.18 -23.02
N ALA A 466 -14.51 8.05 -23.23
CA ALA A 466 -14.32 9.34 -23.89
C ALA A 466 -13.36 10.26 -23.12
N GLN A 467 -13.49 10.30 -21.79
CA GLN A 467 -12.60 11.09 -20.93
C GLN A 467 -11.15 10.57 -20.95
N VAL A 468 -10.94 9.25 -21.01
CA VAL A 468 -9.58 8.69 -21.16
C VAL A 468 -8.91 9.20 -22.44
N ILE A 469 -9.66 9.24 -23.55
CA ILE A 469 -9.17 9.76 -24.83
C ILE A 469 -8.86 11.26 -24.71
N MET A 470 -9.79 12.03 -24.14
CA MET A 470 -9.65 13.47 -23.92
C MET A 470 -8.40 13.83 -23.09
N TYR A 471 -8.07 13.03 -22.07
CA TYR A 471 -6.91 13.24 -21.19
C TYR A 471 -5.59 12.64 -21.73
N GLY A 472 -5.47 12.50 -23.05
CA GLY A 472 -4.23 12.08 -23.72
C GLY A 472 -4.11 10.57 -23.94
N GLY A 473 -5.22 9.84 -23.87
CA GLY A 473 -5.28 8.41 -24.15
C GLY A 473 -4.90 7.49 -22.98
N TYR A 474 -5.11 6.19 -23.19
CA TYR A 474 -4.99 5.17 -22.14
C TYR A 474 -3.60 5.10 -21.51
N GLU A 475 -2.54 5.25 -22.30
CA GLU A 475 -1.16 5.22 -21.79
C GLU A 475 -0.86 6.41 -20.88
N ASN A 476 -1.24 7.63 -21.30
CA ASN A 476 -1.00 8.83 -20.51
C ASN A 476 -1.78 8.79 -19.20
N VAL A 477 -3.06 8.40 -19.27
CA VAL A 477 -3.91 8.23 -18.09
C VAL A 477 -3.35 7.14 -17.17
N ALA A 478 -2.93 5.99 -17.70
CA ALA A 478 -2.30 4.95 -16.89
C ALA A 478 -1.05 5.45 -16.17
N ARG A 479 -0.17 6.20 -16.86
CA ARG A 479 1.04 6.78 -16.27
C ARG A 479 0.71 7.82 -15.19
N LYS A 480 -0.30 8.67 -15.42
CA LYS A 480 -0.85 9.60 -14.41
C LYS A 480 -1.57 8.88 -13.26
N LEU A 481 -2.08 7.68 -13.47
CA LEU A 481 -2.73 6.92 -12.40
C LEU A 481 -1.80 5.90 -11.76
N GLY A 482 -0.54 5.78 -12.20
CA GLY A 482 0.38 4.77 -11.68
C GLY A 482 -0.10 3.34 -11.94
N LEU A 483 -0.88 3.15 -13.01
CA LEU A 483 -1.42 1.87 -13.45
C LEU A 483 -0.51 1.28 -14.53
N LEU A 484 -0.48 -0.05 -14.64
CA LEU A 484 0.15 -0.69 -15.79
C LEU A 484 -0.69 -0.46 -17.06
N PHE A 485 -0.01 -0.17 -18.16
CA PHE A 485 -0.63 -0.09 -19.48
C PHE A 485 -0.14 -1.23 -20.36
N PHE A 486 -1.09 -1.99 -20.92
CA PHE A 486 -0.80 -3.04 -21.88
C PHE A 486 -1.26 -2.56 -23.25
N ASP A 487 -0.31 -2.25 -24.14
CA ASP A 487 -0.64 -1.96 -25.52
C ASP A 487 -0.78 -3.28 -26.29
N VAL A 488 -1.90 -3.40 -27.02
CA VAL A 488 -2.22 -4.54 -27.88
C VAL A 488 -1.13 -4.77 -28.93
N LYS A 489 -0.40 -3.71 -29.31
CA LYS A 489 0.68 -3.78 -30.30
C LYS A 489 2.06 -4.05 -29.69
N SER A 490 2.28 -3.82 -28.40
CA SER A 490 3.62 -3.72 -27.84
C SER A 490 4.17 -4.98 -27.18
N GLN A 491 3.42 -6.09 -27.10
CA GLN A 491 3.96 -7.31 -26.52
C GLN A 491 3.60 -8.59 -27.27
N GLN A 492 4.66 -9.33 -27.60
CA GLN A 492 4.77 -10.80 -27.68
C GLN A 492 4.39 -11.48 -26.34
N MET A 493 3.39 -10.97 -25.61
CA MET A 493 2.72 -11.72 -24.56
C MET A 493 1.78 -12.65 -25.30
N GLU A 494 1.90 -13.95 -25.08
CA GLU A 494 1.16 -15.00 -25.81
C GLU A 494 -0.32 -14.63 -25.94
N GLU A 495 -0.71 -14.13 -27.12
CA GLU A 495 -2.00 -13.47 -27.34
C GLU A 495 -3.16 -14.45 -27.14
N GLY A 496 -2.89 -15.75 -27.31
CA GLY A 496 -3.82 -16.83 -26.98
C GLY A 496 -4.11 -16.94 -25.48
N LEU A 497 -3.11 -16.71 -24.63
CA LEU A 497 -3.22 -16.72 -23.18
C LEU A 497 -3.97 -15.47 -22.70
N PHE A 498 -3.63 -14.29 -23.23
CA PHE A 498 -4.38 -13.05 -22.97
C PHE A 498 -5.83 -13.10 -23.50
N ARG A 499 -6.09 -13.64 -24.70
CA ARG A 499 -7.46 -13.82 -25.22
C ARG A 499 -8.24 -14.89 -24.46
N GLY A 500 -7.60 -15.96 -24.01
CA GLY A 500 -8.20 -16.95 -23.11
C GLY A 500 -8.58 -16.32 -21.76
N MET A 501 -7.70 -15.49 -21.21
CA MET A 501 -7.90 -14.76 -19.95
C MET A 501 -8.94 -13.65 -20.06
N LYS A 502 -8.95 -12.90 -21.17
CA LYS A 502 -9.99 -11.91 -21.51
C LYS A 502 -11.34 -12.58 -21.78
N SER A 503 -11.35 -13.84 -22.24
CA SER A 503 -12.58 -14.63 -22.40
C SER A 503 -13.13 -15.13 -21.06
N LEU A 504 -12.29 -15.56 -20.12
CA LEU A 504 -12.70 -15.85 -18.75
C LEU A 504 -13.25 -14.60 -18.04
N TRP A 505 -12.65 -13.45 -18.29
CA TRP A 505 -13.12 -12.16 -17.79
C TRP A 505 -14.44 -11.73 -18.46
N LYS A 506 -14.60 -11.93 -19.78
CA LYS A 506 -15.88 -11.75 -20.51
C LYS A 506 -16.99 -12.64 -19.95
N ASN A 507 -16.69 -13.88 -19.59
CA ASN A 507 -17.67 -14.83 -19.08
C ASN A 507 -18.18 -14.42 -17.69
N ARG A 508 -17.30 -13.93 -16.80
CA ARG A 508 -17.69 -13.51 -15.42
C ARG A 508 -18.55 -12.25 -15.38
N HIS A 509 -18.32 -11.28 -16.28
CA HIS A 509 -19.16 -10.08 -16.34
C HIS A 509 -20.47 -10.30 -17.06
N ALA A 510 -20.50 -11.19 -18.07
CA ALA A 510 -21.75 -11.71 -18.59
C ALA A 510 -22.56 -12.38 -17.46
N GLU A 511 -21.92 -13.16 -16.57
CA GLU A 511 -22.57 -13.83 -15.43
C GLU A 511 -23.10 -12.86 -14.36
N ALA A 512 -22.37 -11.78 -14.05
CA ALA A 512 -22.82 -10.78 -13.07
C ALA A 512 -24.06 -9.99 -13.57
N SER A 513 -24.09 -9.61 -14.86
CA SER A 513 -25.28 -9.03 -15.50
C SER A 513 -26.45 -10.03 -15.64
N LEU A 514 -26.18 -11.33 -15.51
CA LEU A 514 -27.14 -12.44 -15.57
C LEU A 514 -27.49 -12.99 -14.19
N SER A 515 -27.20 -12.28 -13.09
CA SER A 515 -27.69 -12.64 -11.75
C SER A 515 -29.21 -12.40 -11.56
N ASN A 516 -29.88 -11.82 -12.56
CA ASN A 516 -31.33 -11.90 -12.77
C ASN A 516 -31.74 -12.90 -13.89
N SER A 517 -30.80 -13.70 -14.40
CA SER A 517 -30.95 -14.59 -15.56
C SER A 517 -30.08 -15.85 -15.41
N HIS A 518 -30.38 -16.63 -14.37
CA HIS A 518 -29.55 -17.75 -13.94
C HIS A 518 -29.83 -19.08 -14.67
N ASN A 519 -30.30 -19.05 -15.93
CA ASN A 519 -30.58 -20.26 -16.72
C ASN A 519 -29.93 -20.35 -18.11
N ASP A 520 -29.28 -19.30 -18.62
CA ASP A 520 -28.80 -19.28 -20.01
C ASP A 520 -27.35 -19.76 -20.23
N ASN A 521 -26.51 -19.84 -19.19
CA ASN A 521 -25.07 -20.08 -19.39
C ASN A 521 -24.65 -21.56 -19.54
N MET A 522 -25.55 -22.53 -19.31
CA MET A 522 -25.33 -23.92 -19.74
C MET A 522 -25.54 -24.12 -21.26
N ASN A 523 -26.23 -23.18 -21.93
CA ASN A 523 -26.55 -23.30 -23.36
C ASN A 523 -25.42 -22.79 -24.28
N LYS A 524 -24.52 -21.93 -23.79
CA LYS A 524 -23.51 -21.28 -24.65
C LYS A 524 -22.22 -22.06 -24.87
N MET A 525 -21.93 -23.10 -24.09
CA MET A 525 -20.86 -24.07 -24.39
C MET A 525 -21.25 -25.09 -25.49
N LYS A 526 -22.55 -25.17 -25.85
CA LYS A 526 -23.06 -26.11 -26.89
C LYS A 526 -23.07 -25.53 -28.30
N SER A 527 -22.79 -24.24 -28.47
CA SER A 527 -22.73 -23.58 -29.79
C SER A 527 -21.47 -23.91 -30.59
N LYS A 528 -20.48 -24.60 -29.99
CA LYS A 528 -19.45 -25.35 -30.73
C LYS A 528 -19.91 -26.80 -30.97
N GLY A 529 -21.00 -26.96 -31.70
CA GLY A 529 -21.28 -28.14 -32.53
C GLY A 529 -21.28 -29.52 -31.87
N LEU A 530 -21.53 -29.65 -30.56
CA LEU A 530 -21.84 -30.96 -29.99
C LEU A 530 -23.23 -31.37 -30.49
N ALA A 531 -23.27 -32.32 -31.42
CA ALA A 531 -24.50 -32.88 -31.93
C ALA A 531 -25.31 -33.44 -30.75
N TRP A 532 -26.58 -33.02 -30.63
CA TRP A 532 -27.49 -33.64 -29.67
C TRP A 532 -27.56 -35.14 -29.98
N ASP A 533 -27.31 -35.97 -28.96
CA ASP A 533 -27.65 -37.39 -28.95
C ASP A 533 -28.82 -37.63 -27.98
N GLU A 534 -29.45 -38.81 -28.09
CA GLU A 534 -30.62 -39.16 -27.30
C GLU A 534 -30.35 -39.12 -25.78
N ASP A 535 -29.17 -39.59 -25.36
CA ASP A 535 -28.79 -39.67 -23.94
C ASP A 535 -28.55 -38.28 -23.33
N LEU A 536 -27.96 -37.35 -24.09
CA LEU A 536 -27.77 -35.97 -23.70
C LEU A 536 -29.11 -35.25 -23.56
N VAL A 537 -30.08 -35.52 -24.44
CA VAL A 537 -31.44 -34.98 -24.32
C VAL A 537 -32.10 -35.45 -23.03
N VAL A 538 -32.02 -36.75 -22.72
CA VAL A 538 -32.57 -37.33 -21.48
C VAL A 538 -31.89 -36.73 -20.25
N LYS A 539 -30.56 -36.63 -20.25
CA LYS A 539 -29.78 -36.07 -19.14
C LYS A 539 -30.12 -34.61 -18.87
N GLU A 540 -30.17 -33.79 -19.92
CA GLU A 540 -30.53 -32.37 -19.83
C GLU A 540 -31.98 -32.17 -19.39
N LEU A 541 -32.89 -33.00 -19.87
CA LEU A 541 -34.29 -32.96 -19.48
C LEU A 541 -34.49 -33.31 -18.00
N LEU A 542 -33.80 -34.32 -17.47
CA LEU A 542 -33.82 -34.67 -16.05
C LEU A 542 -33.24 -33.56 -15.17
N ALA A 543 -32.15 -32.92 -15.61
CA ALA A 543 -31.58 -31.77 -14.93
C ALA A 543 -32.57 -30.59 -14.90
N TYR A 544 -33.21 -30.30 -16.03
CA TYR A 544 -34.23 -29.26 -16.15
C TYR A 544 -35.44 -29.55 -15.25
N ALA A 545 -35.96 -30.79 -15.23
CA ALA A 545 -37.12 -31.17 -14.42
C ALA A 545 -36.85 -31.01 -12.92
N ARG A 546 -35.65 -31.37 -12.44
CA ARG A 546 -35.27 -31.21 -11.02
C ARG A 546 -35.27 -29.76 -10.55
N VAL A 547 -34.84 -28.82 -11.41
CA VAL A 547 -34.70 -27.41 -11.05
C VAL A 547 -36.02 -26.65 -11.21
N ASN A 548 -36.78 -26.93 -12.27
CA ASN A 548 -37.92 -26.09 -12.65
C ASN A 548 -39.29 -26.67 -12.27
N MET A 549 -39.44 -27.98 -12.01
CA MET A 549 -40.73 -28.54 -11.59
C MET A 549 -41.10 -28.15 -10.16
N THR A 550 -40.11 -28.05 -9.27
CA THR A 550 -40.28 -27.52 -7.90
C THR A 550 -40.79 -26.08 -7.90
N ARG A 551 -40.33 -25.25 -8.86
CA ARG A 551 -40.81 -23.87 -9.01
C ARG A 551 -42.26 -23.78 -9.50
N ARG A 552 -42.75 -24.80 -10.22
CA ARG A 552 -44.09 -24.84 -10.82
C ARG A 552 -45.07 -25.73 -10.05
N SER A 553 -44.70 -26.15 -8.83
CA SER A 553 -45.51 -27.06 -7.99
C SER A 553 -45.88 -28.38 -8.69
N LEU A 554 -45.04 -28.84 -9.62
CA LEU A 554 -45.21 -30.10 -10.32
C LEU A 554 -44.27 -31.16 -9.72
N PRO A 555 -44.63 -32.45 -9.78
CA PRO A 555 -43.74 -33.53 -9.38
C PRO A 555 -42.41 -33.49 -10.15
N SER A 556 -41.30 -33.81 -9.48
CA SER A 556 -39.96 -33.84 -10.10
C SER A 556 -39.81 -34.90 -11.20
N ASN A 557 -40.74 -35.85 -11.26
CA ASN A 557 -40.84 -36.88 -12.30
C ASN A 557 -41.90 -36.57 -13.38
N ALA A 558 -42.51 -35.38 -13.39
CA ALA A 558 -43.47 -35.01 -14.43
C ALA A 558 -42.74 -34.49 -15.69
N MET A 559 -43.23 -34.89 -16.86
CA MET A 559 -42.72 -34.41 -18.15
C MET A 559 -43.11 -32.93 -18.36
N PRO A 560 -42.17 -32.00 -18.58
CA PRO A 560 -42.50 -30.62 -18.91
C PRO A 560 -43.35 -30.51 -20.18
N ARG A 561 -44.37 -29.66 -20.14
CA ARG A 561 -45.07 -29.22 -21.35
C ARG A 561 -44.13 -28.37 -22.19
N PHE A 562 -44.25 -28.41 -23.51
CA PHE A 562 -43.43 -27.58 -24.40
C PHE A 562 -43.53 -26.09 -24.10
N ARG A 563 -44.70 -25.62 -23.67
CA ARG A 563 -44.89 -24.26 -23.19
C ARG A 563 -43.96 -23.89 -22.02
N HIS A 564 -43.69 -24.82 -21.09
CA HIS A 564 -42.76 -24.56 -19.98
C HIS A 564 -41.32 -24.42 -20.48
N LEU A 565 -40.92 -25.24 -21.46
CA LEU A 565 -39.59 -25.14 -22.08
C LEU A 565 -39.41 -23.83 -22.84
N ASP A 566 -40.46 -23.36 -23.52
CA ASP A 566 -40.43 -22.08 -24.26
C ASP A 566 -40.38 -20.89 -23.29
N GLU A 567 -41.19 -20.90 -22.22
CA GLU A 567 -41.18 -19.86 -21.17
C GLU A 567 -39.82 -19.73 -20.47
N ASP A 568 -39.09 -20.84 -20.31
CA ASP A 568 -37.79 -20.87 -19.65
C ASP A 568 -36.61 -20.74 -20.63
N GLY A 569 -36.86 -20.38 -21.90
CA GLY A 569 -35.82 -20.16 -22.93
C GLY A 569 -35.15 -21.43 -23.48
N ARG A 570 -35.62 -22.62 -23.12
CA ARG A 570 -35.08 -23.94 -23.53
C ARG A 570 -35.69 -24.47 -24.83
N SER A 571 -35.81 -23.58 -25.83
CA SER A 571 -36.34 -23.95 -27.16
C SER A 571 -35.43 -24.94 -27.92
N ASP A 572 -34.16 -25.04 -27.52
CA ASP A 572 -33.19 -26.03 -27.97
C ASP A 572 -33.60 -27.45 -27.54
N LEU A 573 -33.93 -27.64 -26.25
CA LEU A 573 -34.34 -28.92 -25.70
C LEU A 573 -35.70 -29.35 -26.27
N ARG A 574 -36.63 -28.41 -26.50
CA ARG A 574 -37.90 -28.67 -27.20
C ARG A 574 -37.68 -29.23 -28.60
N ARG A 575 -36.79 -28.60 -29.38
CA ARG A 575 -36.42 -29.08 -30.72
C ARG A 575 -35.74 -30.45 -30.67
N ALA A 576 -34.85 -30.67 -29.71
CA ALA A 576 -34.18 -31.95 -29.54
C ALA A 576 -35.18 -33.07 -29.18
N ILE A 577 -36.10 -32.84 -28.24
CA ILE A 577 -37.17 -33.80 -27.92
C ILE A 577 -38.01 -34.14 -29.15
N SER A 578 -38.36 -33.12 -29.96
CA SER A 578 -39.13 -33.32 -31.19
C SER A 578 -38.34 -34.14 -32.23
N LYS A 579 -37.03 -33.91 -32.33
CA LYS A 579 -36.13 -34.63 -33.24
C LYS A 579 -35.96 -36.11 -32.86
N PHE A 580 -35.91 -36.42 -31.57
CA PHE A 580 -35.68 -37.78 -31.05
C PHE A 580 -36.98 -38.51 -30.67
N GLY A 581 -38.01 -38.48 -31.52
CA GLY A 581 -39.23 -39.28 -31.34
C GLY A 581 -40.35 -38.63 -30.52
N GLY A 582 -40.20 -37.36 -30.13
CA GLY A 582 -41.23 -36.55 -29.49
C GLY A 582 -41.43 -36.83 -28.00
N VAL A 583 -42.42 -36.13 -27.41
CA VAL A 583 -42.65 -36.12 -25.95
C VAL A 583 -42.91 -37.50 -25.38
N LYS A 584 -43.71 -38.34 -26.08
CA LYS A 584 -44.06 -39.68 -25.60
C LYS A 584 -42.83 -40.59 -25.51
N TYR A 585 -41.97 -40.55 -26.52
CA TYR A 585 -40.77 -41.37 -26.57
C TYR A 585 -39.78 -40.95 -25.48
N ILE A 586 -39.45 -39.65 -25.42
CA ILE A 586 -38.48 -39.14 -24.45
C ILE A 586 -38.98 -39.25 -23.01
N ALA A 587 -40.28 -39.05 -22.75
CA ALA A 587 -40.84 -39.23 -21.41
C ALA A 587 -40.67 -40.68 -20.93
N ASN A 588 -40.97 -41.67 -21.78
CA ASN A 588 -40.76 -43.07 -21.44
C ASN A 588 -39.28 -43.38 -21.22
N LYS A 589 -38.39 -42.86 -22.08
CA LYS A 589 -36.94 -43.06 -21.97
C LYS A 589 -36.36 -42.47 -20.67
N ALA A 590 -36.86 -41.30 -20.27
CA ALA A 590 -36.44 -40.59 -19.07
C ALA A 590 -37.17 -41.03 -17.79
N ASN A 591 -38.08 -42.02 -17.86
CA ASN A 591 -38.97 -42.42 -16.77
C ASN A 591 -39.79 -41.24 -16.18
N LEU A 592 -40.31 -40.37 -17.06
CA LEU A 592 -41.15 -39.22 -16.69
C LEU A 592 -42.63 -39.50 -16.96
N ILE A 593 -43.50 -39.05 -16.06
CA ILE A 593 -44.96 -39.20 -16.13
C ILE A 593 -45.53 -38.15 -17.09
N LYS A 594 -46.36 -38.59 -18.05
CA LYS A 594 -47.14 -37.69 -18.92
C LYS A 594 -48.25 -36.99 -18.12
N LEU A 595 -48.31 -35.67 -18.24
CA LEU A 595 -49.35 -34.83 -17.61
C LEU A 595 -50.72 -34.90 -18.32
N ASP A 596 -50.89 -35.77 -19.31
CA ASP A 596 -52.13 -35.89 -20.09
C ASP A 596 -53.31 -36.45 -19.26
N GLY A 597 -53.07 -36.87 -18.01
CA GLY A 597 -54.08 -37.41 -17.09
C GLY A 597 -54.21 -36.68 -15.74
N TRP A 598 -53.53 -35.54 -15.54
CA TRP A 598 -53.67 -34.75 -14.32
C TRP A 598 -54.70 -33.64 -14.55
N ARG A 599 -55.92 -33.83 -14.06
CA ARG A 599 -56.94 -32.78 -13.93
C ARG A 599 -56.96 -32.26 -12.51
#